data_AF-A0A9Q1CS94-F1
#
_entry.id   AF-A0A9Q1CS94-F1
#
_cell.length_a   1.000
_cell.length_b   1.000
_cell.length_c   1.000
_cell.angle_alpha   90.00
_cell.angle_beta   90.00
_cell.angle_gamma   90.00
#
_symmetry.space_group_name_H-M   'P 1'
#
loop_
_entity.id
_entity.type
_entity.pdbx_description
1 polymer ?
#
loop_
_entity_poly.entity_id
_entity_poly.type
_entity_poly.pdbx_seq_one_letter_code
_entity_poly.pdbx_strand_id
1 'polypeptide(L)'
;MLKTATRNAEKRWQKHKTDTNFIKFRNLRNNYKRHLEMNKTSYVHDKIMSCSNNSRALYQTVARLTGSMKSNPLPESTSDARLADDFAHYFYNKIDKIRLDLEQYALFDPPHRNVTKVKSFTALDEERVSKMIMKSKPTTGHLDPIPSSLIKLHCDIFTPIILSIINASFSSCKFHTSWKKCCSQTIVEKD
;
A
#
# COMPACT_ATOMS: atom_id res chain seq x y z
N MET A 1 -22.97 38.36 -11.90
CA MET A 1 -24.09 39.33 -11.82
C MET A 1 -24.63 39.52 -10.40
N LEU A 2 -24.94 38.46 -9.62
CA LEU A 2 -25.53 38.56 -8.27
C LEU A 2 -24.68 39.31 -7.22
N LYS A 3 -23.35 39.13 -7.22
CA LYS A 3 -22.43 39.87 -6.32
C LYS A 3 -22.55 41.38 -6.51
N THR A 4 -22.51 41.83 -7.77
CA THR A 4 -22.63 43.24 -8.16
C THR A 4 -24.02 43.80 -7.81
N ALA A 5 -25.09 43.04 -8.08
CA ALA A 5 -26.45 43.43 -7.74
C ALA A 5 -26.66 43.58 -6.22
N THR A 6 -26.10 42.67 -5.42
CA THR A 6 -26.15 42.73 -3.95
C THR A 6 -25.43 43.98 -3.44
N ARG A 7 -24.22 44.26 -3.94
CA ARG A 7 -23.45 45.46 -3.56
C ARG A 7 -24.16 46.76 -3.95
N ASN A 8 -24.82 46.79 -5.10
CA ASN A 8 -25.59 47.95 -5.54
C ASN A 8 -26.84 48.17 -4.68
N ALA A 9 -27.55 47.10 -4.30
CA ALA A 9 -28.69 47.17 -3.39
C ALA A 9 -28.28 47.61 -1.98
N GLU A 10 -27.13 47.15 -1.51
CA GLU A 10 -26.54 47.58 -0.24
C GLU A 10 -26.25 49.08 -0.23
N LYS A 11 -25.53 49.58 -1.25
CA LYS A 11 -25.26 51.03 -1.42
C LYS A 11 -26.54 51.85 -1.45
N ARG A 12 -27.59 51.36 -2.14
CA ARG A 12 -28.88 52.05 -2.24
C ARG A 12 -29.61 52.10 -0.89
N TRP A 13 -29.59 51.03 -0.11
CA TRP A 13 -30.11 51.04 1.26
C TRP A 13 -29.30 51.93 2.20
N GLN A 14 -27.97 51.97 2.06
CA GLN A 14 -27.11 52.87 2.83
C GLN A 14 -27.43 54.35 2.55
N LYS A 15 -27.68 54.72 1.28
CA LYS A 15 -28.05 56.07 0.88
C LYS A 15 -29.49 56.45 1.25
N HIS A 16 -30.41 55.49 1.18
CA HIS A 16 -31.84 55.69 1.45
C HIS A 16 -32.38 54.57 2.35
N LYS A 17 -32.46 54.85 3.65
CA LYS A 17 -32.80 53.91 4.73
C LYS A 17 -34.31 53.63 4.81
N THR A 18 -34.88 53.08 3.76
CA THR A 18 -36.28 52.62 3.71
C THR A 18 -36.39 51.11 3.88
N ASP A 19 -37.51 50.63 4.41
CA ASP A 19 -37.80 49.20 4.57
C ASP A 19 -37.80 48.46 3.22
N THR A 20 -38.32 49.10 2.18
CA THR A 20 -38.35 48.55 0.82
C THR A 20 -36.93 48.27 0.29
N ASN A 21 -35.99 49.20 0.50
CA ASN A 21 -34.60 49.02 0.11
C ASN A 21 -33.90 47.95 0.96
N PHE A 22 -34.22 47.89 2.27
CA PHE A 22 -33.69 46.87 3.16
C PHE A 22 -34.14 45.46 2.76
N ILE A 23 -35.42 45.26 2.50
CA ILE A 23 -35.99 43.97 2.05
C ILE A 23 -35.34 43.55 0.73
N LYS A 24 -35.17 44.48 -0.22
CA LYS A 24 -34.51 44.20 -1.50
C LYS A 24 -33.05 43.77 -1.34
N PHE A 25 -32.30 44.48 -0.49
CA PHE A 25 -30.92 44.09 -0.16
C PHE A 25 -30.86 42.72 0.53
N ARG A 26 -31.71 42.47 1.53
CA ARG A 26 -31.78 41.19 2.26
C ARG A 26 -32.06 40.02 1.33
N ASN A 27 -33.01 40.17 0.41
CA ASN A 27 -33.35 39.14 -0.58
C ASN A 27 -32.18 38.84 -1.53
N LEU A 28 -31.53 39.88 -2.06
CA LEU A 28 -30.36 39.72 -2.93
C LEU A 28 -29.18 39.09 -2.19
N ARG A 29 -28.92 39.51 -0.95
CA ARG A 29 -27.88 38.92 -0.08
C ARG A 29 -28.13 37.45 0.17
N ASN A 30 -29.36 37.07 0.53
CA ASN A 30 -29.74 35.69 0.78
C ASN A 30 -29.63 34.84 -0.48
N ASN A 31 -30.07 35.37 -1.62
CA ASN A 31 -29.96 34.69 -2.91
C ASN A 31 -28.48 34.49 -3.30
N TYR A 32 -27.65 35.53 -3.18
CA TYR A 32 -26.21 35.43 -3.42
C TYR A 32 -25.55 34.38 -2.50
N LYS A 33 -25.86 34.40 -1.19
CA LYS A 33 -25.35 33.41 -0.23
C LYS A 33 -25.74 31.99 -0.64
N ARG A 34 -27.00 31.78 -1.04
CA ARG A 34 -27.48 30.47 -1.52
C ARG A 34 -26.69 29.98 -2.73
N HIS A 35 -26.50 30.82 -3.75
CA HIS A 35 -25.70 30.47 -4.93
C HIS A 35 -24.24 30.19 -4.58
N LEU A 36 -23.67 30.96 -3.63
CA LEU A 36 -22.31 30.75 -3.19
C LEU A 36 -22.15 29.38 -2.52
N GLU A 37 -23.05 29.00 -1.62
CA GLU A 37 -23.01 27.69 -0.96
C GLU A 37 -23.26 26.55 -1.96
N MET A 38 -24.23 26.69 -2.87
CA MET A 38 -24.46 25.71 -3.94
C MET A 38 -23.20 25.49 -4.79
N ASN A 39 -22.52 26.56 -5.20
CA ASN A 39 -21.30 26.47 -5.99
C ASN A 39 -20.14 25.83 -5.22
N LYS A 40 -19.99 26.15 -3.92
CA LYS A 40 -18.97 25.49 -3.07
C LYS A 40 -19.22 24.00 -2.96
N THR A 41 -20.47 23.60 -2.69
CA THR A 41 -20.85 22.20 -2.58
C THR A 41 -20.63 21.46 -3.89
N SER A 42 -21.04 22.02 -5.02
CA SER A 42 -20.82 21.43 -6.35
C SER A 42 -19.33 21.28 -6.63
N TYR A 43 -18.51 22.32 -6.40
CA TYR A 43 -17.07 22.26 -6.63
C TYR A 43 -16.40 21.13 -5.84
N VAL A 44 -16.71 21.02 -4.54
CA VAL A 44 -16.15 19.95 -3.69
C VAL A 44 -16.61 18.58 -4.15
N HIS A 45 -17.90 18.44 -4.47
CA HIS A 45 -18.48 17.21 -5.01
C HIS A 45 -17.78 16.77 -6.29
N ASP A 46 -17.68 17.67 -7.28
CA ASP A 46 -17.07 17.39 -8.58
C ASP A 46 -15.58 17.06 -8.43
N LYS A 47 -14.89 17.72 -7.49
CA LYS A 47 -13.49 17.42 -7.18
C LYS A 47 -13.33 16.01 -6.59
N ILE A 48 -14.20 15.59 -5.68
CA ILE A 48 -14.21 14.23 -5.12
C ILE A 48 -14.51 13.20 -6.21
N MET A 49 -15.53 13.45 -7.04
CA MET A 49 -15.93 12.53 -8.12
C MET A 49 -14.84 12.39 -9.19
N SER A 50 -14.10 13.46 -9.48
CA SER A 50 -12.94 13.39 -10.40
C SER A 50 -11.80 12.48 -9.91
N CYS A 51 -11.79 12.12 -8.62
CA CYS A 51 -10.76 11.29 -8.00
C CYS A 51 -11.19 9.82 -7.80
N SER A 52 -12.36 9.40 -8.28
CA SER A 52 -12.96 8.08 -8.00
C SER A 52 -12.06 6.88 -8.31
N ASN A 53 -11.27 6.95 -9.39
CA ASN A 53 -10.36 5.88 -9.82
C ASN A 53 -8.94 6.01 -9.26
N ASN A 54 -8.67 6.99 -8.38
CA ASN A 54 -7.34 7.24 -7.82
C ASN A 54 -7.45 7.51 -6.32
N SER A 55 -7.31 6.44 -5.52
CA SER A 55 -7.36 6.50 -4.07
C SER A 55 -6.36 7.50 -3.48
N ARG A 56 -5.13 7.58 -4.00
CA ARG A 56 -4.11 8.54 -3.55
C ARG A 56 -4.57 9.99 -3.77
N ALA A 57 -5.14 10.30 -4.94
CA ALA A 57 -5.65 11.63 -5.25
C ALA A 57 -6.88 12.00 -4.40
N LEU A 58 -7.74 11.01 -4.11
CA LEU A 58 -8.88 11.18 -3.21
C LEU A 58 -8.41 11.54 -1.79
N TYR A 59 -7.49 10.76 -1.21
CA TYR A 59 -6.93 11.02 0.11
C TYR A 59 -6.27 12.40 0.20
N GLN A 60 -5.48 12.80 -0.81
CA GLN A 60 -4.88 14.14 -0.84
C GLN A 60 -5.92 15.27 -0.96
N THR A 61 -7.03 15.02 -1.65
CA THR A 61 -8.12 16.00 -1.79
C THR A 61 -8.85 16.16 -0.46
N VAL A 62 -9.18 15.06 0.23
CA VAL A 62 -9.79 15.08 1.56
C VAL A 62 -8.85 15.76 2.56
N ALA A 63 -7.57 15.37 2.60
CA ALA A 63 -6.58 15.97 3.50
C ALA A 63 -6.42 17.49 3.30
N ARG A 64 -6.57 17.99 2.07
CA ARG A 64 -6.62 19.44 1.78
C ARG A 64 -7.86 20.10 2.36
N LEU A 65 -9.02 19.49 2.15
CA LEU A 65 -10.30 20.04 2.60
C LEU A 65 -10.41 20.06 4.13
N THR A 66 -9.82 19.08 4.81
CA THR A 66 -9.83 18.98 6.28
C THR A 66 -8.64 19.66 6.96
N GLY A 67 -7.70 20.22 6.20
CA GLY A 67 -6.46 20.78 6.75
C GLY A 67 -5.52 19.73 7.35
N SER A 68 -5.74 18.43 7.08
CA SER A 68 -4.91 17.33 7.57
C SER A 68 -3.68 17.06 6.70
N MET A 69 -3.44 17.86 5.65
CA MET A 69 -2.25 17.71 4.83
C MET A 69 -1.02 18.15 5.64
N LYS A 70 -0.33 17.18 6.25
CA LYS A 70 0.99 17.42 6.84
C LYS A 70 1.95 17.79 5.70
N SER A 71 2.62 18.95 5.79
CA SER A 71 3.61 19.34 4.76
C SER A 71 4.85 18.45 4.81
N ASN A 72 5.12 17.84 5.96
CA ASN A 72 6.21 16.90 6.17
C ASN A 72 5.66 15.62 6.82
N PRO A 73 5.87 14.43 6.22
CA PRO A 73 5.54 13.16 6.88
C PRO A 73 6.43 12.87 8.10
N LEU A 74 7.56 13.57 8.22
CA LEU A 74 8.48 13.40 9.33
C LEU A 74 7.97 14.06 10.62
N PRO A 75 8.31 13.49 11.79
CA PRO A 75 8.13 14.16 13.08
C PRO A 75 8.84 15.52 13.11
N GLU A 76 8.32 16.45 13.91
CA GLU A 76 9.06 17.67 14.23
C GLU A 76 10.33 17.31 15.03
N SER A 77 11.47 17.86 14.62
CA SER A 77 12.76 17.68 15.29
C SER A 77 13.57 18.97 15.21
N THR A 78 14.48 19.14 16.16
CA THR A 78 15.40 20.27 16.22
C THR A 78 16.57 20.15 15.24
N SER A 79 16.88 18.94 14.75
CA SER A 79 17.89 18.69 13.71
C SER A 79 17.72 17.32 13.04
N ASP A 80 18.26 17.17 11.83
CA ASP A 80 18.25 15.90 11.09
C ASP A 80 19.01 14.79 11.83
N ALA A 81 20.14 15.13 12.47
CA ALA A 81 20.90 14.19 13.28
C ALA A 81 20.06 13.66 14.46
N ARG A 82 19.35 14.56 15.16
CA ARG A 82 18.48 14.16 16.26
C ARG A 82 17.31 13.29 15.79
N LEU A 83 16.73 13.63 14.63
CA LEU A 83 15.65 12.85 14.04
C LEU A 83 16.12 11.44 13.68
N ALA A 84 17.32 11.31 13.11
CA ALA A 84 17.92 10.02 12.78
C ALA A 84 18.15 9.17 14.03
N ASP A 85 18.67 9.76 15.11
CA ASP A 85 18.86 9.08 16.40
C ASP A 85 17.51 8.63 16.99
N ASP A 86 16.48 9.48 16.96
CA ASP A 86 15.16 9.15 17.47
C ASP A 86 14.51 8.01 16.65
N PHE A 87 14.71 7.99 15.32
CA PHE A 87 14.29 6.86 14.47
C PHE A 87 15.03 5.57 14.85
N ALA A 88 16.35 5.63 14.98
CA ALA A 88 17.16 4.47 15.36
C ALA A 88 16.67 3.90 16.69
N HIS A 89 16.51 4.76 17.70
CA HIS A 89 16.04 4.36 19.03
C HIS A 89 14.62 3.78 19.00
N TYR A 90 13.71 4.37 18.22
CA TYR A 90 12.37 3.83 18.02
C TYR A 90 12.40 2.39 17.48
N PHE A 91 13.20 2.12 16.45
CA PHE A 91 13.28 0.80 15.84
C PHE A 91 13.96 -0.23 16.77
N TYR A 92 15.02 0.15 17.47
CA TYR A 92 15.64 -0.72 18.49
C TYR A 92 14.62 -1.12 19.55
N ASN A 93 13.95 -0.14 20.15
CA ASN A 93 12.93 -0.39 21.17
C ASN A 93 11.76 -1.20 20.65
N LYS A 94 11.36 -1.01 19.38
CA LYS A 94 10.29 -1.77 18.75
C LYS A 94 10.68 -3.23 18.56
N ILE A 95 11.92 -3.51 18.14
CA ILE A 95 12.43 -4.88 18.01
C ILE A 95 12.44 -5.56 19.37
N ASP A 96 12.94 -4.89 20.41
CA ASP A 96 12.99 -5.48 21.75
C ASP A 96 11.59 -5.73 22.32
N LYS A 97 10.64 -4.81 22.10
CA LYS A 97 9.23 -5.05 22.46
C LYS A 97 8.64 -6.24 21.73
N ILE A 98 8.86 -6.36 20.41
CA ILE A 98 8.37 -7.51 19.64
C ILE A 98 8.98 -8.82 20.16
N ARG A 99 10.28 -8.84 20.47
CA ARG A 99 10.93 -10.03 21.05
C ARG A 99 10.31 -10.40 22.40
N LEU A 100 10.13 -9.42 23.27
CA LEU A 100 9.56 -9.62 24.59
C LEU A 100 8.09 -10.08 24.51
N ASP A 101 7.29 -9.50 23.60
CA ASP A 101 5.93 -9.95 23.32
C ASP A 101 5.94 -11.39 22.79
N LEU A 102 6.85 -11.74 21.88
CA LEU A 102 7.00 -13.10 21.34
C LEU A 102 7.41 -14.11 22.41
N GLU A 103 8.24 -13.72 23.38
CA GLU A 103 8.62 -14.57 24.52
C GLU A 103 7.45 -14.82 25.48
N GLN A 104 6.50 -13.90 25.59
CA GLN A 104 5.28 -14.08 26.40
C GLN A 104 4.31 -15.11 25.79
N TYR A 105 4.36 -15.30 24.47
CA TYR A 105 3.66 -16.41 23.85
C TYR A 105 4.48 -17.68 24.10
N ALA A 106 3.98 -18.56 24.97
CA ALA A 106 4.48 -19.94 25.06
C ALA A 106 4.58 -20.48 23.62
N LEU A 107 5.74 -21.06 23.26
CA LEU A 107 5.93 -21.73 21.98
C LEU A 107 4.67 -22.53 21.71
N PHE A 108 3.89 -22.08 20.73
CA PHE A 108 2.67 -22.78 20.36
C PHE A 108 3.15 -24.14 19.90
N ASP A 109 3.06 -25.13 20.77
CA ASP A 109 3.24 -26.51 20.41
C ASP A 109 1.90 -26.88 19.77
N PRO A 110 1.78 -26.87 18.43
CA PRO A 110 0.53 -27.20 17.80
C PRO A 110 0.08 -28.55 18.37
N PRO A 111 -1.16 -28.68 18.87
CA PRO A 111 -1.63 -29.93 19.45
C PRO A 111 -1.28 -31.02 18.47
N HIS A 112 -0.58 -32.07 18.91
CA HIS A 112 -0.04 -33.14 18.07
C HIS A 112 -1.09 -33.55 17.05
N ARG A 113 -1.04 -32.93 15.86
CA ARG A 113 -1.99 -33.25 14.81
C ARG A 113 -1.53 -34.62 14.35
N ASN A 114 -2.44 -35.58 14.37
CA ASN A 114 -2.26 -36.83 13.65
C ASN A 114 -2.23 -36.48 12.15
N VAL A 115 -1.13 -35.90 11.69
CA VAL A 115 -0.93 -35.56 10.30
C VAL A 115 -0.69 -36.87 9.59
N THR A 116 -1.54 -37.19 8.62
CA THR A 116 -1.33 -38.31 7.71
C THR A 116 0.04 -38.13 7.07
N LYS A 117 0.99 -38.98 7.45
CA LYS A 117 2.32 -38.97 6.84
C LYS A 117 2.16 -39.27 5.35
N VAL A 118 2.69 -38.40 4.49
CA VAL A 118 2.79 -38.66 3.06
C VAL A 118 3.68 -39.89 2.88
N LYS A 119 3.10 -40.99 2.39
CA LYS A 119 3.80 -42.28 2.26
C LYS A 119 4.63 -42.37 0.99
N SER A 120 4.22 -41.65 -0.05
CA SER A 120 4.89 -41.63 -1.35
C SER A 120 4.54 -40.36 -2.12
N PHE A 121 5.41 -40.01 -3.07
CA PHE A 121 5.14 -38.97 -4.06
C PHE A 121 4.90 -39.62 -5.41
N THR A 122 3.99 -39.06 -6.20
CA THR A 122 3.77 -39.45 -7.59
C THR A 122 4.88 -38.88 -8.46
N ALA A 123 5.48 -39.72 -9.31
CA ALA A 123 6.43 -39.24 -10.31
C ALA A 123 5.76 -38.18 -11.21
N LEU A 124 6.53 -37.17 -11.60
CA LEU A 124 6.11 -36.17 -12.57
C LEU A 124 6.46 -36.62 -13.99
N ASP A 125 5.83 -35.98 -14.97
CA ASP A 125 6.15 -36.06 -16.39
C ASP A 125 6.85 -34.78 -16.87
N GLU A 126 7.44 -34.83 -18.06
CA GLU A 126 8.17 -33.72 -18.65
C GLU A 126 7.27 -32.52 -18.94
N GLU A 127 6.03 -32.76 -19.40
CA GLU A 127 5.07 -31.70 -19.74
C GLU A 127 4.76 -30.83 -18.51
N ARG A 128 4.57 -31.45 -17.35
CA ARG A 128 4.28 -30.75 -16.10
C ARG A 128 5.48 -29.97 -15.59
N VAL A 129 6.69 -30.52 -15.70
CA VAL A 129 7.93 -29.83 -15.31
C VAL A 129 8.19 -28.62 -16.22
N SER A 130 8.06 -28.78 -17.55
CA SER A 130 8.21 -27.67 -18.50
C SER A 130 7.20 -26.54 -18.22
N LYS A 131 5.92 -26.89 -17.97
CA LYS A 131 4.89 -25.91 -17.57
C LYS A 131 5.25 -25.19 -16.26
N MET A 132 5.83 -25.88 -15.28
CA MET A 132 6.26 -25.28 -14.02
C MET A 132 7.42 -24.29 -14.23
N ILE A 133 8.42 -24.67 -15.02
CA ILE A 133 9.56 -23.81 -15.36
C ILE A 133 9.05 -22.53 -16.05
N MET A 134 8.18 -22.67 -17.06
CA MET A 134 7.66 -21.53 -17.81
C MET A 134 6.79 -20.58 -16.97
N LYS A 135 5.98 -21.12 -16.05
CA LYS A 135 5.13 -20.32 -15.14
C LYS A 135 5.88 -19.65 -13.99
N SER A 136 7.07 -20.15 -13.63
CA SER A 136 7.88 -19.56 -12.55
C SER A 136 8.26 -18.11 -12.85
N LYS A 137 8.64 -17.30 -11.85
CA LYS A 137 9.28 -16.00 -12.14
C LYS A 137 10.77 -16.26 -12.44
N PRO A 138 11.41 -15.54 -13.39
CA PRO A 138 12.85 -15.69 -13.66
C PRO A 138 13.71 -15.03 -12.57
N THR A 139 13.37 -15.26 -11.30
CA THR A 139 14.12 -14.78 -10.15
C THR A 139 15.27 -15.75 -9.87
N THR A 140 16.47 -15.21 -9.71
CA THR A 140 17.67 -15.99 -9.39
C THR A 140 18.13 -15.59 -7.99
N GLY A 141 18.29 -16.57 -7.10
CA GLY A 141 18.87 -16.38 -5.78
C GLY A 141 20.40 -16.29 -5.86
N HIS A 142 21.02 -15.63 -4.89
CA HIS A 142 22.48 -15.51 -4.81
C HIS A 142 23.20 -16.85 -4.59
N LEU A 143 22.50 -17.88 -4.12
CA LEU A 143 23.01 -19.25 -3.95
C LEU A 143 22.78 -20.12 -5.18
N ASP A 144 22.05 -19.63 -6.18
CA ASP A 144 21.74 -20.41 -7.37
C ASP A 144 22.94 -20.36 -8.34
N PRO A 145 23.50 -21.51 -8.73
CA PRO A 145 24.65 -21.55 -9.63
C PRO A 145 24.28 -21.17 -11.07
N ILE A 146 22.98 -21.17 -11.42
CA ILE A 146 22.49 -20.93 -12.78
C ILE A 146 21.33 -19.94 -12.72
N PRO A 147 21.35 -18.87 -13.54
CA PRO A 147 20.23 -17.94 -13.63
C PRO A 147 18.94 -18.59 -14.12
N SER A 148 17.83 -18.32 -13.43
CA SER A 148 16.50 -18.84 -13.79
C SER A 148 16.03 -18.36 -15.18
N SER A 149 16.54 -17.22 -15.66
CA SER A 149 16.31 -16.74 -17.03
C SER A 149 16.93 -17.67 -18.08
N LEU A 150 18.12 -18.21 -17.82
CA LEU A 150 18.82 -19.14 -18.71
C LEU A 150 18.13 -20.49 -18.74
N ILE A 151 17.65 -20.96 -17.58
CA ILE A 151 16.88 -22.21 -17.47
C ILE A 151 15.61 -22.11 -18.31
N LYS A 152 14.91 -20.97 -18.26
CA LYS A 152 13.72 -20.74 -19.10
C LYS A 152 14.04 -20.64 -20.58
N LEU A 153 15.14 -19.96 -20.94
CA LEU A 153 15.55 -19.79 -22.34
C LEU A 153 15.83 -21.15 -23.00
N HIS A 154 16.39 -22.09 -22.24
CA HIS A 154 16.70 -23.45 -22.70
C HIS A 154 15.86 -24.50 -21.97
N CYS A 155 14.56 -24.24 -21.80
CA CYS A 155 13.65 -25.09 -21.04
C CYS A 155 13.69 -26.55 -21.51
N ASP A 156 13.78 -26.78 -22.81
CA ASP A 156 13.77 -28.12 -23.41
C ASP A 156 14.99 -28.97 -22.97
N ILE A 157 16.14 -28.33 -22.74
CA ILE A 157 17.36 -28.98 -22.28
C ILE A 157 17.30 -29.24 -20.77
N PHE A 158 16.79 -28.27 -20.00
CA PHE A 158 16.76 -28.35 -18.54
C PHE A 158 15.60 -29.20 -17.99
N THR A 159 14.50 -29.32 -18.74
CA THR A 159 13.31 -30.10 -18.33
C THR A 159 13.64 -31.55 -17.95
N PRO A 160 14.32 -32.36 -18.78
CA PRO A 160 14.64 -33.75 -18.42
C PRO A 160 15.60 -33.85 -17.23
N ILE A 161 16.54 -32.90 -17.10
CA ILE A 161 17.50 -32.84 -15.99
C ILE A 161 16.77 -32.56 -14.68
N ILE A 162 15.93 -31.52 -14.66
CA ILE A 162 15.15 -31.13 -13.48
C ILE A 162 14.14 -32.23 -13.12
N LEU A 163 13.50 -32.85 -14.12
CA LEU A 163 12.59 -33.97 -13.91
C LEU A 163 13.29 -35.14 -13.21
N SER A 164 14.49 -35.51 -13.67
CA SER A 164 15.29 -36.58 -13.06
C SER A 164 15.59 -36.27 -11.59
N ILE A 165 16.01 -35.03 -11.28
CA ILE A 165 16.28 -34.58 -9.90
C ILE A 165 15.03 -34.66 -9.03
N ILE A 166 13.88 -34.19 -9.52
CA ILE A 166 12.62 -34.20 -8.77
C ILE A 166 12.19 -35.63 -8.48
N ASN A 167 12.14 -36.49 -9.51
CA ASN A 167 11.70 -37.87 -9.35
C ASN A 167 12.66 -38.67 -8.46
N ALA A 168 13.98 -38.46 -8.56
CA ALA A 168 14.95 -39.06 -7.64
C ALA A 168 14.75 -38.59 -6.18
N SER A 169 14.44 -37.31 -5.97
CA SER A 169 14.14 -36.74 -4.64
C SER A 169 12.85 -37.33 -4.07
N PHE A 170 11.83 -37.50 -4.90
CA PHE A 170 10.54 -38.10 -4.55
C PHE A 170 10.66 -39.58 -4.20
N SER A 171 11.45 -40.35 -4.94
CA SER A 171 11.68 -41.77 -4.64
C SER A 171 12.56 -41.98 -3.41
N SER A 172 13.58 -41.14 -3.20
CA SER A 172 14.51 -41.30 -2.07
C SER A 172 13.98 -40.69 -0.77
N CYS A 173 13.03 -39.76 -0.83
CA CYS A 173 12.55 -38.96 0.29
C CYS A 173 13.68 -38.25 1.07
N LYS A 174 14.84 -38.04 0.44
CA LYS A 174 16.01 -37.39 1.04
C LYS A 174 16.14 -35.98 0.50
N PHE A 175 16.07 -35.01 1.40
CA PHE A 175 16.28 -33.59 1.10
C PHE A 175 17.44 -33.06 1.95
N HIS A 176 18.20 -32.14 1.39
CA HIS A 176 19.32 -31.52 2.10
C HIS A 176 18.81 -30.80 3.36
N THR A 177 19.53 -30.92 4.48
CA THR A 177 19.09 -30.37 5.77
C THR A 177 18.95 -28.85 5.75
N SER A 178 19.74 -28.15 4.92
CA SER A 178 19.59 -26.69 4.73
C SER A 178 18.24 -26.31 4.14
N TRP A 179 17.62 -27.15 3.30
CA TRP A 179 16.30 -26.88 2.69
C TRP A 179 15.14 -27.01 3.68
N LYS A 180 15.37 -27.62 4.84
CA LYS A 180 14.39 -27.71 5.94
C LYS A 180 14.34 -26.42 6.76
N LYS A 181 15.24 -25.47 6.50
CA LYS A 181 15.31 -24.18 7.18
C LYS A 181 14.86 -23.09 6.21
N CYS A 182 14.05 -22.15 6.68
CA CYS A 182 13.68 -20.98 5.89
C CYS A 182 14.88 -20.01 5.86
N CYS A 183 15.39 -19.71 4.67
CA CYS A 183 16.39 -18.66 4.47
C CYS A 183 15.68 -17.32 4.29
N SER A 184 15.56 -16.54 5.36
CA SER A 184 15.12 -15.15 5.29
C SER A 184 16.32 -14.27 4.96
N GLN A 185 16.39 -13.75 3.73
CA GLN A 185 17.39 -12.75 3.38
C GLN A 185 16.75 -11.37 3.41
N THR A 186 17.33 -10.47 4.20
CA THR A 186 16.93 -9.07 4.24
C THR A 186 17.33 -8.41 2.93
N ILE A 187 16.35 -7.89 2.19
CA ILE A 187 16.60 -7.08 1.00
C ILE A 187 17.00 -5.70 1.50
N VAL A 188 18.28 -5.37 1.43
CA VAL A 188 18.76 -4.00 1.63
C VAL A 188 18.73 -3.34 0.26
N GLU A 189 17.87 -2.34 0.08
CA GLU A 189 17.93 -1.44 -1.08
C GLU A 189 19.30 -0.76 -1.06
N LYS A 190 20.08 -0.93 -2.13
CA LYS A 190 21.27 -0.12 -2.37
C LYS A 190 20.80 1.16 -3.06
N ASP A 191 21.14 2.29 -2.45
CA ASP A 191 21.04 3.64 -3.02
C ASP A 191 21.80 3.77 -4.36
#